data_AF-A0A9P7YQN9-F1
#
_entry.id   AF-A0A9P7YQN9-F1
#
_cell.length_a   1.000
_cell.length_b   1.000
_cell.length_c   1.000
_cell.angle_alpha   90.00
_cell.angle_beta   90.00
_cell.angle_gamma   90.00
#
_symmetry.space_group_name_H-M   'P 1'
#
loop_
_entity.id
_entity.type
_entity.pdbx_description
1 polymer ?
#
loop_
_entity_poly.entity_id
_entity_poly.type
_entity_poly.pdbx_seq_one_letter_code
_entity_poly.pdbx_strand_id
1 'polypeptide(L)'
;LYEAYHSFTEEQAAAYLSLHPWAGYPGYDKSKVKCIFAANRFSTGPNSGVFLKSSRYNHACHPFATCTYRFDITSNTLSTIVLNDIAIGQEITISYSPDPKSLYSNYGFYCDCPGCPP
;
A
#
# COMPACT_ATOMS: atom_id res chain seq x y z
N LEU A 1 -3.36 0.13 -15.12
CA LEU A 1 -4.23 0.54 -13.99
C LEU A 1 -4.18 2.04 -13.67
N TYR A 2 -3.09 2.79 -13.96
CA TYR A 2 -3.14 4.27 -14.04
C TYR A 2 -4.18 4.77 -15.06
N GLU A 3 -4.24 4.14 -16.24
CA GLU A 3 -5.19 4.47 -17.32
C GLU A 3 -6.67 4.42 -16.87
N ALA A 4 -7.00 3.63 -15.84
CA ALA A 4 -8.36 3.51 -15.34
C ALA A 4 -8.80 4.71 -14.50
N TYR A 5 -7.88 5.57 -14.04
CA TYR A 5 -8.23 6.76 -13.26
C TYR A 5 -9.14 7.71 -14.05
N HIS A 6 -8.94 7.82 -15.38
CA HIS A 6 -9.75 8.69 -16.24
C HIS A 6 -11.20 8.20 -16.41
N SER A 7 -11.50 6.97 -16.03
CA SER A 7 -12.85 6.41 -16.05
C SER A 7 -13.52 6.36 -14.67
N PHE A 8 -12.90 6.94 -13.63
CA PHE A 8 -13.47 6.97 -12.29
C PHE A 8 -14.67 7.92 -12.21
N THR A 9 -15.63 7.59 -11.35
CA THR A 9 -16.62 8.57 -10.88
C THR A 9 -15.94 9.64 -10.04
N GLU A 10 -16.61 10.78 -9.81
CA GLU A 10 -16.10 11.85 -8.95
C GLU A 10 -15.78 11.35 -7.53
N GLU A 11 -16.63 10.48 -6.97
CA GLU A 11 -16.42 9.88 -5.65
C GLU A 11 -15.19 8.97 -5.63
N GLN A 12 -15.01 8.13 -6.65
CA GLN A 12 -13.84 7.26 -6.78
C GLN A 12 -12.56 8.09 -6.95
N ALA A 13 -12.60 9.16 -7.76
CA ALA A 13 -11.50 10.06 -7.95
C ALA A 13 -11.13 10.79 -6.65
N ALA A 14 -12.12 11.29 -5.90
CA ALA A 14 -11.88 11.94 -4.61
C ALA A 14 -11.27 10.97 -3.59
N ALA A 15 -11.82 9.76 -3.47
CA ALA A 15 -11.28 8.73 -2.59
C ALA A 15 -9.84 8.35 -2.97
N TYR A 16 -9.56 8.20 -4.27
CA TYR A 16 -8.21 7.93 -4.77
C TYR A 16 -7.25 9.09 -4.50
N LEU A 17 -7.64 10.33 -4.79
CA LEU A 17 -6.81 11.54 -4.60
C LEU A 17 -6.54 11.88 -3.13
N SER A 18 -7.27 11.26 -2.20
CA SER A 18 -7.06 11.35 -0.76
C SER A 18 -6.03 10.35 -0.22
N LEU A 19 -5.49 9.46 -1.06
CA LEU A 19 -4.37 8.60 -0.72
C LEU A 19 -3.05 9.39 -0.71
N HIS A 20 -2.06 8.88 0.03
CA HIS A 20 -0.75 9.51 0.15
C HIS A 20 0.03 9.44 -1.17
N PRO A 21 0.48 10.58 -1.75
CA PRO A 21 1.40 10.58 -2.88
C PRO A 21 2.86 10.56 -2.41
N TRP A 22 3.70 9.74 -3.05
CA TRP A 22 5.16 9.86 -2.93
C TRP A 22 5.81 10.25 -4.26
N ALA A 23 6.39 11.46 -4.31
CA ALA A 23 7.02 12.01 -5.51
C ALA A 23 8.52 11.72 -5.63
N GLY A 24 9.11 11.04 -4.63
CA GLY A 24 10.51 10.62 -4.66
C GLY A 24 10.76 9.30 -5.39
N TYR A 25 9.71 8.65 -5.90
CA TYR A 25 9.85 7.41 -6.67
C TYR A 25 10.63 7.66 -7.98
N PRO A 26 11.75 6.97 -8.23
CA PRO A 26 12.57 7.21 -9.43
C PRO A 26 11.82 6.90 -10.74
N GLY A 27 11.98 7.75 -11.75
CA GLY A 27 11.52 7.46 -13.11
C GLY A 27 10.03 7.73 -13.40
N TYR A 28 9.33 8.44 -12.52
CA TYR A 28 7.95 8.85 -12.74
C TYR A 28 7.82 10.32 -13.13
N ASP A 29 6.87 10.63 -14.03
CA ASP A 29 6.38 12.01 -14.11
C ASP A 29 5.73 12.35 -12.76
N LYS A 30 5.97 13.58 -12.27
CA LYS A 30 5.55 14.02 -10.93
C LYS A 30 4.04 14.29 -10.83
N SER A 31 3.20 13.70 -11.69
CA SER A 31 1.76 13.79 -11.55
C SER A 31 1.31 13.10 -10.27
N LYS A 32 0.45 13.80 -9.53
CA LYS A 32 -0.11 13.34 -8.25
C LYS A 32 -0.72 11.95 -8.37
N VAL A 33 -1.46 11.68 -9.45
CA VAL A 33 -2.14 10.39 -9.68
C VAL A 33 -1.13 9.25 -9.76
N LYS A 34 -0.03 9.42 -10.51
CA LYS A 34 0.97 8.36 -10.62
C LYS A 34 1.77 8.18 -9.33
N CYS A 35 2.08 9.27 -8.61
CA CYS A 35 2.70 9.20 -7.28
C CYS A 35 1.81 8.45 -6.27
N ILE A 36 0.49 8.65 -6.31
CA ILE A 36 -0.47 7.88 -5.50
C ILE A 36 -0.44 6.41 -5.91
N PHE A 37 -0.53 6.12 -7.21
CA PHE A 37 -0.47 4.75 -7.70
C PHE A 37 0.79 4.04 -7.21
N ALA A 38 1.95 4.70 -7.32
CA ALA A 38 3.22 4.13 -6.93
C ALA A 38 3.25 3.75 -5.44
N ALA A 39 2.80 4.64 -4.55
CA ALA A 39 2.87 4.44 -3.11
C ALA A 39 1.78 3.51 -2.53
N ASN A 40 0.69 3.25 -3.26
CA ASN A 40 -0.51 2.59 -2.69
C ASN A 40 -0.90 1.28 -3.39
N ARG A 41 -0.16 0.86 -4.41
CA ARG A 41 -0.49 -0.34 -5.20
C ARG A 41 -0.13 -1.65 -4.47
N PHE A 42 -0.95 -2.65 -4.70
CA PHE A 42 -0.74 -4.05 -4.33
C PHE A 42 -0.35 -4.86 -5.55
N SER A 43 0.51 -5.87 -5.38
CA SER A 43 0.74 -6.86 -6.42
C SER A 43 -0.51 -7.72 -6.61
N THR A 44 -0.95 -7.87 -7.86
CA THR A 44 -2.12 -8.66 -8.26
C THR A 44 -1.70 -9.76 -9.24
N GLY A 45 -0.52 -10.37 -9.02
CA GLY A 45 0.12 -11.30 -9.95
C GLY A 45 0.97 -10.56 -10.98
N PRO A 46 0.69 -10.69 -12.30
CA PRO A 46 1.47 -10.00 -13.34
C PRO A 46 1.26 -8.47 -13.38
N ASN A 47 0.30 -7.96 -12.60
CA ASN A 47 -0.11 -6.56 -12.58
C ASN A 47 -0.03 -5.97 -11.17
N SER A 48 -0.42 -4.70 -11.04
CA SER A 48 -0.62 -4.05 -9.74
C SER A 48 -1.87 -3.18 -9.74
N GLY A 49 -2.61 -3.18 -8.63
CA GLY A 49 -3.85 -2.44 -8.45
C GLY A 49 -3.92 -1.68 -7.14
N VAL A 50 -4.75 -0.65 -7.07
CA VAL A 50 -5.00 0.11 -5.83
C VAL A 50 -6.32 -0.34 -5.23
N PHE A 51 -6.30 -0.68 -3.95
CA PHE A 51 -7.48 -1.12 -3.20
C PHE A 51 -7.72 -0.11 -2.08
N LEU A 52 -8.66 0.82 -2.30
CA LEU A 52 -8.81 2.04 -1.50
C LEU A 52 -8.83 1.84 0.02
N LYS A 53 -9.48 0.78 0.50
CA LYS A 53 -9.53 0.44 1.93
C LYS A 53 -8.18 -0.11 2.41
N SER A 54 -7.62 -1.08 1.69
CA SER A 54 -6.37 -1.74 2.08
C SER A 54 -5.13 -0.84 1.93
N SER A 55 -5.16 0.13 1.03
CA SER A 55 -4.11 1.15 0.88
C SER A 55 -3.99 2.08 2.11
N ARG A 56 -4.86 1.93 3.13
CA ARG A 56 -4.77 2.66 4.40
C ARG A 56 -3.97 1.92 5.48
N TYR A 57 -3.69 0.62 5.30
CA TYR A 57 -2.88 -0.11 6.27
C TYR A 57 -1.45 0.38 6.21
N ASN A 58 -0.87 0.78 7.35
CA ASN A 58 0.53 1.17 7.45
C ASN A 58 1.47 -0.04 7.39
N HIS A 59 2.76 0.26 7.33
CA HIS A 59 3.80 -0.75 7.32
C HIS A 59 4.26 -1.15 8.73
N ALA A 60 4.47 -2.44 8.93
CA ALA A 60 5.46 -2.94 9.88
C ALA A 60 6.25 -4.08 9.22
N CYS A 61 7.52 -4.25 9.59
CA CYS A 61 8.34 -5.33 9.03
C CYS A 61 7.84 -6.70 9.51
N HIS A 62 8.09 -7.76 8.75
CA HIS A 62 7.90 -9.12 9.28
C HIS A 62 8.95 -9.41 10.37
N PRO A 63 8.59 -10.04 11.51
CA PRO A 63 7.29 -10.61 11.88
C PRO A 63 6.35 -9.68 12.67
N PHE A 64 6.64 -8.38 12.76
CA PHE A 64 5.86 -7.40 13.53
C PHE A 64 4.58 -6.91 12.84
N ALA A 65 4.43 -7.13 11.54
CA ALA A 65 3.16 -6.90 10.84
C ALA A 65 2.04 -7.76 11.45
N THR A 66 0.87 -7.16 11.70
CA THR A 66 -0.29 -7.88 12.26
C THR A 66 -1.02 -8.71 11.21
N CYS A 67 -0.92 -8.29 9.94
CA CYS A 67 -1.63 -8.89 8.83
C CYS A 67 -0.72 -9.13 7.62
N THR A 68 -1.17 -10.01 6.74
CA THR A 68 -0.71 -10.14 5.36
C THR A 68 -1.90 -9.95 4.41
N TYR A 69 -1.65 -9.98 3.10
CA TYR A 69 -2.72 -9.95 2.10
C TYR A 69 -2.56 -11.06 1.08
N ARG A 70 -3.68 -11.42 0.43
CA ARG A 70 -3.73 -12.28 -0.74
C ARG A 70 -4.69 -11.69 -1.75
N PHE A 71 -4.27 -11.64 -3.01
CA PHE A 71 -5.14 -11.30 -4.12
C PHE A 71 -5.65 -12.59 -4.78
N ASP A 72 -6.96 -12.65 -5.02
CA ASP A 72 -7.61 -13.68 -5.83
C ASP A 72 -8.01 -13.08 -7.17
N ILE A 73 -7.40 -13.61 -8.24
CA ILE A 73 -7.62 -13.15 -9.61
C ILE A 73 -9.02 -13.51 -10.13
N THR A 74 -9.60 -14.62 -9.69
CA THR A 74 -10.90 -15.10 -10.17
C THR A 74 -12.02 -14.23 -9.63
N SER A 75 -11.93 -13.83 -8.36
CA SER A 75 -12.90 -12.94 -7.71
C SER A 75 -12.51 -11.45 -7.75
N ASN A 76 -11.34 -11.12 -8.32
CA ASN A 76 -10.75 -9.78 -8.33
C ASN A 76 -10.77 -9.11 -6.93
N THR A 77 -10.45 -9.89 -5.89
CA THR A 77 -10.62 -9.49 -4.50
C THR A 77 -9.29 -9.55 -3.75
N LEU A 78 -9.01 -8.52 -2.96
CA LEU A 78 -7.87 -8.48 -2.05
C LEU A 78 -8.35 -8.81 -0.63
N SER A 79 -7.92 -9.97 -0.12
CA SER A 79 -8.23 -10.41 1.24
C SER A 79 -7.08 -10.08 2.17
N THR A 80 -7.39 -9.46 3.32
CA THR A 80 -6.43 -9.21 4.40
C THR A 80 -6.55 -10.35 5.41
N ILE A 81 -5.43 -10.97 5.76
CA ILE A 81 -5.37 -12.18 6.60
C ILE A 81 -4.58 -11.83 7.86
N VAL A 82 -5.20 -12.05 9.00
CA VAL A 82 -4.58 -11.82 10.32
C VAL A 82 -3.48 -12.87 10.55
N LEU A 83 -2.32 -12.45 11.03
CA LEU A 83 -1.18 -13.32 11.34
C LEU A 83 -1.10 -13.69 12.83
N ASN A 84 -1.57 -12.80 13.71
CA ASN A 84 -1.55 -12.94 15.17
C ASN A 84 -2.79 -12.26 15.76
N ASP A 85 -3.13 -12.55 17.02
CA ASP A 85 -4.23 -11.85 17.70
C ASP A 85 -4.04 -10.33 17.67
N ILE A 86 -5.11 -9.60 17.36
CA ILE A 86 -5.13 -8.13 17.28
C ILE A 86 -6.05 -7.62 18.38
N ALA A 87 -5.48 -6.91 19.35
CA ALA A 87 -6.25 -6.33 20.45
C ALA A 87 -7.10 -5.14 19.97
N ILE A 88 -8.16 -4.83 20.72
CA ILE A 88 -8.96 -3.62 20.46
C ILE A 88 -8.05 -2.39 20.58
N GLY A 89 -8.07 -1.54 19.55
CA GLY A 89 -7.22 -0.35 19.47
C GLY A 89 -5.80 -0.60 18.95
N GLN A 90 -5.40 -1.86 18.73
CA GLN A 90 -4.14 -2.17 18.05
C GLN A 90 -4.27 -1.86 16.55
N GLU A 91 -3.23 -1.23 16.01
CA GLU A 91 -3.19 -0.89 14.59
C GLU A 91 -3.08 -2.14 13.70
N ILE A 92 -3.77 -2.12 12.56
CA ILE A 92 -3.64 -3.13 11.51
C ILE A 92 -2.53 -2.70 10.55
N THR A 93 -1.46 -3.49 10.48
CA THR A 93 -0.31 -3.26 9.62
C THR A 93 -0.04 -4.43 8.68
N ILE A 94 0.59 -4.14 7.54
CA ILE A 94 1.07 -5.14 6.59
C ILE A 94 2.56 -4.92 6.26
N SER A 95 3.24 -5.93 5.72
CA SER A 95 4.60 -5.75 5.21
C SER A 95 4.58 -5.28 3.75
N TYR A 96 5.08 -4.07 3.47
CA TYR A 96 5.18 -3.52 2.11
C TYR A 96 6.39 -4.08 1.36
N SER A 97 7.49 -4.27 2.08
CA SER A 97 8.77 -4.71 1.53
C SER A 97 9.51 -5.57 2.55
N PRO A 98 10.24 -6.61 2.12
CA PRO A 98 11.16 -7.34 2.99
C PRO A 98 12.45 -6.57 3.28
N ASP A 99 12.75 -5.49 2.55
CA ASP A 99 13.93 -4.64 2.76
C ASP A 99 13.51 -3.26 3.31
N PRO A 100 13.71 -2.99 4.61
CA PRO A 100 13.39 -1.71 5.22
C PRO A 100 14.08 -0.51 4.57
N LYS A 101 15.28 -0.70 3.99
CA LYS A 101 16.03 0.39 3.34
C LYS A 101 15.34 0.92 2.10
N SER A 102 14.52 0.07 1.45
CA SER A 102 13.76 0.44 0.27
C SER A 102 12.53 1.30 0.57
N LEU A 103 12.12 1.42 1.85
CA LEU A 103 10.87 2.09 2.21
C LEU A 103 10.91 3.59 1.90
N TYR A 104 12.02 4.26 2.16
CA TYR A 104 12.14 5.69 1.87
C TYR A 104 12.06 5.96 0.38
N SER A 105 12.79 5.21 -0.45
CA SER A 105 12.76 5.41 -1.91
C SER A 105 11.39 5.09 -2.51
N ASN A 106 10.67 4.11 -1.97
CA ASN A 106 9.40 3.63 -2.53
C ASN A 106 8.17 4.37 -1.97
N TYR A 107 8.22 4.81 -0.71
CA TYR A 107 7.05 5.31 0.03
C TYR A 107 7.32 6.58 0.84
N GLY A 108 8.56 7.06 0.94
CA GLY A 108 8.89 8.34 1.58
C GLY A 108 8.96 8.33 3.10
N PHE A 109 9.06 7.16 3.75
CA PHE A 109 9.18 7.05 5.19
C PHE A 109 10.26 6.04 5.63
N TYR A 110 10.70 6.17 6.88
CA TYR A 110 11.51 5.17 7.58
C TYR A 110 10.62 4.45 8.59
N CYS A 111 10.73 3.13 8.65
CA CYS A 111 9.94 2.32 9.57
C CYS A 111 10.53 2.39 10.98
N ASP A 112 9.67 2.52 11.98
CA ASP A 112 9.99 2.58 13.40
C ASP A 112 9.54 1.32 14.16
N CYS A 113 9.13 0.27 13.44
CA CYS A 113 8.75 -0.99 14.08
C CYS A 113 9.94 -1.64 14.81
N PRO A 114 9.71 -2.55 15.77
CA PRO A 114 10.79 -3.17 16.55
C PRO A 114 11.80 -4.00 15.73
N GLY A 115 11.48 -4.30 14.46
CA GLY A 115 12.39 -4.98 13.54
C GLY A 115 13.39 -4.07 12.82
N CYS A 116 13.23 -2.75 12.93
CA CYS A 116 14.13 -1.77 12.33
C CYS A 116 15.13 -1.21 13.36
N PRO A 117 16.33 -0.80 12.91
CA PRO A 117 17.25 -0.07 13.78
C PRO A 117 16.63 1.27 14.21
N PRO A 118 16.96 1.75 15.42
CA PRO A 118 16.51 3.05 15.93
C PRO A 118 17.11 4.23 15.16
#